data_AF-A0A257EK66-F1
#
_entry.id   AF-A0A257EK66-F1
#
_cell.length_a   1.000
_cell.length_b   1.000
_cell.length_c   1.000
_cell.angle_alpha   90.00
_cell.angle_beta   90.00
_cell.angle_gamma   90.00
#
_symmetry.space_group_name_H-M   'P 1'
#
loop_
_entity.id
_entity.type
_entity.pdbx_description
1 polymer ?
#
loop_
_entity_poly.entity_id
_entity_poly.type
_entity_poly.pdbx_seq_one_letter_code
_entity_poly.pdbx_strand_id
1 'polypeptide(L)' 'MKAAPAPAKPRVSPGEFVRQVRAEVAKVSWPTRRETITTTIMVLIMTGLLSVFFLGVDQILGRIVKFLLSLAG' A
#
# COMPACT_ATOMS: atom_id res chain seq x y z
N MET A 1 21.27 -54.26 25.97
CA MET A 1 21.34 -53.22 24.93
C MET A 1 20.01 -52.48 24.89
N LYS A 2 19.81 -51.44 25.73
CA LYS A 2 18.59 -50.61 25.65
C LYS A 2 18.90 -49.42 24.74
N ALA A 3 18.22 -49.37 23.61
CA ALA A 3 18.33 -48.32 22.61
C ALA A 3 18.06 -46.94 23.23
N ALA A 4 18.90 -45.96 22.90
CA ALA A 4 18.70 -44.56 23.28
C ALA A 4 17.46 -44.01 22.55
N PRO A 5 16.57 -43.25 23.23
CA PRO A 5 15.40 -42.68 22.58
C PRO A 5 15.80 -41.54 21.63
N ALA A 6 15.20 -41.54 20.44
CA ALA A 6 15.44 -40.58 19.37
C ALA A 6 15.11 -39.13 19.79
N PRO A 7 15.82 -38.11 19.26
CA PRO A 7 15.68 -36.72 19.70
C PRO A 7 14.31 -36.16 19.30
N ALA A 8 13.57 -35.65 20.29
CA ALA A 8 12.32 -34.96 20.08
C ALA A 8 12.57 -33.68 19.27
N LYS A 9 12.01 -33.64 18.05
CA LYS A 9 12.02 -32.50 17.14
C LYS A 9 11.51 -31.25 17.90
N PRO A 10 12.32 -30.19 18.06
CA PRO A 10 11.87 -29.00 18.77
C PRO A 10 10.76 -28.35 17.94
N ARG A 11 9.53 -28.46 18.43
CA ARG A 11 8.40 -27.71 17.91
C ARG A 11 8.62 -26.30 18.38
N VAL A 12 8.84 -25.36 17.47
CA VAL A 12 9.01 -23.94 17.80
C VAL A 12 7.94 -23.54 18.79
N SER A 13 8.35 -23.28 20.03
CA SER A 13 7.40 -22.93 21.08
C SER A 13 6.82 -21.55 20.75
N PRO A 14 5.54 -21.27 21.07
CA PRO A 14 4.95 -19.95 20.83
C PRO A 14 5.79 -18.79 21.40
N GLY A 15 6.52 -19.02 22.52
CA GLY A 15 7.45 -18.06 23.09
C GLY A 15 8.72 -17.82 22.25
N GLU A 16 9.30 -18.86 21.66
CA GLU A 16 10.43 -18.72 20.72
C GLU A 16 10.01 -18.03 19.43
N PHE A 17 8.79 -18.30 18.95
CA PHE A 17 8.22 -17.61 17.78
C PHE A 17 8.11 -16.10 18.01
N VAL A 18 7.57 -15.65 19.15
CA VAL A 18 7.50 -14.22 19.48
C VAL A 18 8.90 -13.60 19.56
N ARG A 19 9.89 -14.35 20.08
CA ARG A 19 11.28 -13.90 20.16
C ARG A 19 11.91 -13.74 18.77
N GLN A 20 11.63 -14.67 17.86
CA GLN A 20 12.04 -14.59 16.45
C GLN A 20 11.35 -13.42 15.72
N VAL A 21 10.04 -13.26 15.89
CA VAL A 21 9.28 -12.13 15.28
C VAL A 21 9.82 -10.79 15.76
N ARG A 22 10.10 -10.61 17.06
CA ARG A 22 10.72 -9.37 17.56
C ARG A 22 12.10 -9.12 16.94
N ALA A 23 12.90 -10.16 16.74
CA ALA A 23 14.22 -10.04 16.09
C ALA A 23 14.11 -9.65 14.61
N GLU A 24 13.09 -10.13 13.90
CA GLU A 24 12.84 -9.74 12.50
C GLU A 24 12.21 -8.34 12.40
N VAL A 25 11.28 -7.98 13.29
CA VAL A 25 10.68 -6.64 13.35
C VAL A 25 11.73 -5.57 13.64
N ALA A 26 12.78 -5.89 14.41
CA ALA A 26 13.89 -4.97 14.65
C ALA A 26 14.71 -4.64 13.39
N LYS A 27 14.62 -5.46 12.33
CA LYS A 27 15.25 -5.18 11.02
C LYS A 27 14.40 -4.25 10.15
N VAL A 28 13.16 -3.95 10.54
CA VAL A 28 12.26 -3.07 9.77
C VAL A 28 12.72 -1.63 9.94
N SER A 29 13.32 -1.08 8.90
CA SER A 29 13.64 0.34 8.80
C SER A 29 12.37 1.13 8.48
N TRP A 30 11.74 1.69 9.51
CA TRP A 30 10.59 2.56 9.31
C TRP A 30 11.05 3.89 8.70
N PRO A 31 10.34 4.37 7.66
CA PRO A 31 10.70 5.60 6.97
C PRO A 31 10.64 6.78 7.93
N THR A 32 11.57 7.72 7.75
CA THR A 32 11.55 8.95 8.53
C THR A 32 10.37 9.82 8.12
N ARG A 33 9.86 10.68 9.03
CA ARG A 33 8.76 11.61 8.72
C ARG A 33 9.04 12.45 7.46
N ARG A 34 10.32 12.77 7.21
CA ARG A 34 10.75 13.51 6.03
C ARG A 34 10.57 12.70 4.75
N GLU A 35 10.97 11.44 4.72
CA GLU A 35 10.77 10.54 3.57
C GLU A 35 9.28 10.34 3.25
N THR A 36 8.46 10.16 4.29
CA THR A 36 7.00 10.05 4.13
C THR A 36 6.44 11.30 3.45
N ILE A 37 6.77 12.49 3.96
CA ILE A 37 6.27 13.76 3.41
C ILE A 37 6.73 13.95 1.96
N THR A 38 8.00 13.68 1.65
CA THR A 38 8.52 13.79 0.28
C THR A 38 7.75 12.89 -0.67
N THR A 39 7.50 11.64 -0.27
CA THR A 39 6.74 10.67 -1.09
C THR A 39 5.29 11.11 -1.25
N THR A 40 4.66 11.61 -0.17
CA THR A 40 3.29 12.16 -0.21
C THR A 40 3.18 13.35 -1.16
N ILE A 41 4.12 14.29 -1.13
CA ILE A 41 4.13 15.46 -2.03
C ILE A 41 4.22 15.01 -3.48
N MET A 42 5.11 14.05 -3.77
CA MET A 42 5.24 13.50 -5.13
C MET A 42 3.91 12.90 -5.63
N VAL A 43 3.24 12.10 -4.79
CA VAL A 43 1.93 11.53 -5.13
C VAL A 43 0.89 12.64 -5.33
N LEU A 44 0.83 13.64 -4.44
CA LEU A 44 -0.11 14.76 -4.55
C LEU A 44 0.06 15.55 -5.85
N ILE A 45 1.31 15.74 -6.32
CA ILE A 45 1.56 16.42 -7.59
C ILE A 45 1.04 15.59 -8.76
N MET A 46 1.33 14.28 -8.79
CA MET A 46 0.90 13.41 -9.89
C MET A 46 -0.63 13.25 -9.92
N THR A 47 -1.25 13.01 -8.78
CA THR A 47 -2.72 12.87 -8.68
C THR A 47 -3.41 14.21 -8.88
N GLY A 48 -2.81 15.32 -8.44
CA GLY A 48 -3.29 16.67 -8.70
C GLY A 48 -3.31 17.01 -10.19
N LEU A 49 -2.25 16.68 -10.92
CA LEU A 49 -2.20 16.87 -12.38
C LEU A 49 -3.30 16.06 -13.10
N LEU A 50 -3.43 14.78 -12.74
CA LEU A 50 -4.48 13.92 -13.27
C LEU A 50 -5.89 14.46 -12.95
N SER A 51 -6.09 14.97 -11.74
CA SER A 51 -7.37 15.56 -11.33
C SER A 51 -7.75 16.77 -12.16
N VAL A 52 -6.80 17.67 -12.44
CA VAL A 52 -7.03 18.84 -13.32
C VAL A 52 -7.34 18.41 -14.75
N PHE A 53 -6.61 17.42 -15.27
CA PHE A 53 -6.86 16.86 -16.60
C PHE A 53 -8.27 16.26 -16.70
N PHE A 54 -8.66 15.39 -15.76
CA PHE A 54 -9.99 14.79 -15.74
C PHE A 54 -11.08 15.86 -15.64
N LEU A 55 -10.93 16.83 -14.74
CA LEU A 55 -11.89 17.93 -14.62
C LEU A 55 -12.10 18.66 -15.96
N GLY A 56 -11.03 18.91 -16.72
CA GLY A 56 -11.13 19.50 -18.05
C GLY A 56 -11.91 18.63 -19.04
N VAL A 57 -11.60 17.32 -19.07
CA VAL A 57 -12.29 16.35 -19.94
C VAL A 57 -13.77 16.22 -19.57
N ASP A 58 -14.09 16.11 -18.28
CA ASP A 58 -15.46 16.02 -17.77
C ASP A 58 -16.30 17.23 -18.18
N GLN A 59 -15.71 18.44 -18.13
CA GLN A 59 -16.36 19.67 -18.58
C GLN A 59 -16.65 19.67 -20.08
N ILE A 60 -15.70 19.19 -20.89
CA ILE A 60 -15.87 19.10 -22.35
C ILE A 60 -16.95 18.08 -22.68
N LEU A 61 -16.86 16.87 -22.14
CA LEU A 61 -17.85 15.82 -22.36
C LEU A 61 -19.23 16.26 -21.88
N GLY A 62 -19.32 16.90 -20.72
CA GLY A 62 -20.58 17.43 -20.19
C GLY A 62 -21.22 18.48 -21.10
N ARG A 63 -20.43 19.38 -21.69
CA ARG A 63 -20.93 20.36 -22.68
C ARG A 63 -21.42 19.68 -23.95
N ILE A 64 -20.68 18.68 -24.45
CA ILE A 64 -21.06 17.92 -25.65
C ILE A 64 -22.38 17.18 -25.40
N VAL A 65 -22.51 16.48 -24.28
CA VAL A 65 -23.74 15.76 -23.92
C VAL A 65 -24.92 16.73 -23.82
N LYS A 66 -24.74 17.88 -23.16
CA LYS A 66 -25.79 18.92 -23.08
C LYS A 66 -26.18 19.45 -24.45
N PHE A 67 -25.22 19.69 -25.34
CA PHE A 67 -25.47 20.13 -26.70
C PHE A 67 -26.27 19.09 -27.50
N LEU A 68 -25.88 17.81 -27.42
CA LEU A 68 -26.60 16.73 -28.09
C LEU A 68 -28.03 16.57 -27.57
N LEU A 69 -28.23 16.65 -26.26
CA LEU A 69 -29.58 16.61 -25.66
C LEU A 69 -30.42 17.81 -26.08
N SER A 70 -29.82 19.00 -26.23
CA SER A 70 -30.54 20.18 -26.73
C SER A 70 -30.92 20.12 -28.21
N LEU A 71 -30.29 19.20 -28.97
CA LEU A 71 -30.61 18.97 -30.38
C LEU A 71 -31.68 17.87 -30.56
N ALA A 72 -31.81 16.99 -29.57
CA ALA A 72 -32.72 15.84 -29.59
C ALA A 72 -34.06 16.08 -28.87
N GLY A 73 -34.12 17.08 -27.99
CA GLY A 73 -35.38 17.64 -27.46
C GLY A 73 -35.84 18.83 -28.29
#